data_AF-A0A226MF53-F1
#
_entry.id   AF-A0A226MF53-F1
#
_cell.length_a   1.000
_cell.length_b   1.000
_cell.length_c   1.000
_cell.angle_alpha   90.00
_cell.angle_beta   90.00
_cell.angle_gamma   90.00
#
_symmetry.space_group_name_H-M   'P 1'
#
loop_
_entity.id
_entity.type
_entity.pdbx_description
1 polymer ?
#
loop_
_entity_poly.entity_id
_entity_poly.type
_entity_poly.pdbx_seq_one_letter_code
_entity_poly.pdbx_strand_id
1 'polypeptide(L)'
;MRTAGSGSEGSPAPSELNSFLWTIKRDPPSYFFGTVHVPYTRVWDFIPENSKKAFHQSHIVYFELDFTDPYTISALTSCQLLPQGENLQDVLPRDIYCRLKRHLEYVKLMMPSWMTPDQQGKGLYADYLFNAIAGNWERKRPVWVMLMVNSLTEVDIKSRGVPVLDLYLAQEAERLRKQTGAVEKVEDQCHPLNGLNVSQMESGEMSRMFGMLKNKEATAMLSRKASMEKERIAPSIFICCEAVGKLNEDDLKSMVL
;
A
#
# COMPACT_ATOMS: atom_id res chain seq x y z
N MET A 1 57.74 2.49 -5.07
CA MET A 1 57.03 3.66 -4.51
C MET A 1 55.93 4.06 -5.49
N ARG A 2 54.71 4.31 -4.99
CA ARG A 2 53.41 4.58 -5.69
C ARG A 2 52.61 3.31 -6.06
N THR A 3 51.76 2.77 -5.18
CA THR A 3 50.44 3.18 -4.61
C THR A 3 49.26 2.63 -5.42
N ALA A 4 48.56 1.68 -4.79
CA ALA A 4 47.27 1.14 -5.19
C ALA A 4 46.19 2.21 -5.07
N GLY A 5 45.36 2.37 -6.10
CA GLY A 5 44.14 3.17 -6.08
C GLY A 5 42.95 2.29 -5.73
N SER A 6 42.35 2.55 -4.57
CA SER A 6 41.08 1.99 -4.11
C SER A 6 39.93 2.45 -5.02
N GLY A 7 39.30 1.53 -5.73
CA GLY A 7 38.00 1.78 -6.36
C GLY A 7 36.90 1.77 -5.30
N SER A 8 36.44 2.95 -4.89
CA SER A 8 35.17 3.08 -4.18
C SER A 8 34.04 2.95 -5.18
N GLU A 9 33.27 1.87 -5.12
CA GLU A 9 31.96 1.78 -5.78
C GLU A 9 31.05 2.87 -5.18
N GLY A 10 30.91 3.98 -5.91
CA GLY A 10 30.00 5.05 -5.55
C GLY A 10 28.57 4.61 -5.82
N SER A 11 27.70 4.68 -4.81
CA SER A 11 26.26 4.55 -4.97
C SER A 11 25.77 5.51 -6.08
N PRO A 12 24.86 5.08 -6.97
CA PRO A 12 24.39 5.89 -8.08
C PRO A 12 23.79 7.22 -7.60
N ALA A 13 24.04 8.29 -8.36
CA ALA A 13 23.47 9.60 -8.06
C ALA A 13 21.93 9.55 -8.14
N PRO A 14 21.18 10.30 -7.32
CA PRO A 14 19.71 10.31 -7.32
C PRO A 14 19.06 10.57 -8.68
N SER A 15 19.78 11.18 -9.63
CA SER A 15 19.35 11.43 -11.01
C SER A 15 19.29 10.19 -11.91
N GLU A 16 19.87 9.05 -11.51
CA GLU A 16 19.83 7.78 -12.27
C GLU A 16 18.71 6.84 -11.82
N LEU A 17 17.98 7.18 -10.76
CA LEU A 17 16.88 6.37 -10.24
C LEU A 17 15.60 6.68 -11.02
N ASN A 18 14.90 5.63 -11.45
CA ASN A 18 13.58 5.76 -12.08
C ASN A 18 12.63 6.45 -11.08
N SER A 19 12.05 7.59 -11.45
CA SER A 19 11.20 8.39 -10.55
C SER A 19 9.82 7.78 -10.29
N PHE A 20 9.55 6.59 -10.85
CA PHE A 20 8.23 5.94 -10.88
C PHE A 20 7.13 6.92 -11.26
N LEU A 21 7.45 7.90 -12.11
CA LEU A 21 6.56 8.97 -12.54
C LEU A 21 6.40 8.85 -14.04
N TRP A 22 5.17 8.63 -14.48
CA TRP A 22 4.79 8.62 -15.87
C TRP A 22 3.95 9.85 -16.16
N THR A 23 4.34 10.60 -17.19
CA THR A 23 3.61 11.79 -17.62
C THR A 23 2.68 11.43 -18.79
N ILE A 24 1.40 11.66 -18.60
CA ILE A 24 0.37 11.55 -19.63
C ILE A 24 0.35 12.86 -20.42
N LYS A 25 0.67 12.78 -21.72
CA LYS A 25 0.77 13.94 -22.62
C LYS A 25 -0.62 14.48 -22.96
N ARG A 26 -1.04 15.52 -22.25
CA ARG A 26 -2.25 16.34 -22.46
C ARG A 26 -1.99 17.76 -21.93
N ASP A 27 -2.91 18.68 -22.18
CA ASP A 27 -2.84 20.05 -21.67
C ASP A 27 -4.08 20.37 -20.81
N PRO A 28 -3.92 20.63 -19.49
CA PRO A 28 -2.69 20.48 -18.69
C PRO A 28 -2.29 18.98 -18.49
N PRO A 29 -1.00 18.68 -18.23
CA PRO A 29 -0.50 17.30 -18.12
C PRO A 29 -1.14 16.55 -16.95
N SER A 30 -1.17 15.23 -17.06
CA SER A 30 -1.54 14.35 -15.95
C SER A 30 -0.41 13.37 -15.66
N TYR A 31 -0.41 12.80 -14.46
CA TYR A 31 0.70 12.03 -13.93
C TYR A 31 0.21 10.75 -13.27
N PHE A 32 0.94 9.67 -13.50
CA PHE A 32 0.84 8.44 -12.75
C PHE A 32 2.11 8.27 -11.94
N PHE A 33 1.97 8.02 -10.65
CA PHE A 33 3.05 7.90 -9.70
C PHE A 33 2.95 6.58 -8.96
N GLY A 34 4.01 5.78 -9.10
CA GLY A 34 4.17 4.51 -8.42
C GLY A 34 4.45 4.71 -6.94
N THR A 35 3.51 4.37 -6.08
CA THR A 35 3.66 4.40 -4.62
C THR A 35 4.07 3.04 -4.05
N VAL A 36 4.41 3.03 -2.77
CA VAL A 36 4.78 1.85 -2.00
C VAL A 36 4.20 1.96 -0.59
N HIS A 37 3.67 0.87 -0.07
CA HIS A 37 3.09 0.81 1.28
C HIS A 37 4.15 0.66 2.38
N VAL A 38 5.01 1.67 2.49
CA VAL A 38 6.00 1.81 3.57
C VAL A 38 5.86 3.18 4.24
N PRO A 39 6.29 3.34 5.50
CA PRO A 39 6.26 4.63 6.19
C PRO A 39 6.91 5.73 5.34
N TYR A 40 6.22 6.86 5.16
CA TYR A 40 6.70 7.91 4.26
C TYR A 40 8.09 8.43 4.65
N THR A 41 8.40 8.47 5.95
CA THR A 41 9.71 8.91 6.48
C THR A 41 10.88 8.05 6.01
N ARG A 42 10.64 6.82 5.54
CA ARG A 42 11.70 5.95 5.00
C ARG A 42 12.01 6.24 3.53
N VAL A 43 11.09 6.86 2.81
CA VAL A 43 11.16 7.00 1.34
C VAL A 43 11.10 8.44 0.83
N TRP A 44 10.58 9.38 1.62
CA TRP A 44 10.29 10.75 1.20
C TRP A 44 11.50 11.50 0.64
N ASP A 45 12.65 11.37 1.30
CA ASP A 45 13.90 12.01 0.88
C ASP A 45 14.46 11.42 -0.41
N PHE A 46 14.05 10.18 -0.75
CA PHE A 46 14.42 9.48 -1.98
C PHE A 46 13.41 9.71 -3.11
N ILE A 47 12.24 10.30 -2.84
CA ILE A 47 11.28 10.65 -3.89
C ILE A 47 11.83 11.82 -4.72
N PRO A 48 12.00 11.65 -6.05
CA PRO A 48 12.55 12.70 -6.90
C PRO A 48 11.69 13.97 -6.94
N GLU A 49 12.37 15.12 -7.09
CA GLU A 49 11.73 16.44 -7.07
C GLU A 49 10.72 16.66 -8.22
N ASN A 50 10.88 15.98 -9.36
CA ASN A 50 9.89 16.01 -10.43
C ASN A 50 8.55 15.40 -9.99
N SER A 51 8.56 14.31 -9.20
CA SER A 51 7.34 13.69 -8.66
C SER A 51 6.66 14.60 -7.64
N LYS A 52 7.43 15.23 -6.74
CA LYS A 52 6.89 16.22 -5.78
C LYS A 52 6.29 17.43 -6.50
N LYS A 53 6.96 17.96 -7.52
CA LYS A 53 6.45 19.06 -8.35
C LYS A 53 5.16 18.69 -9.07
N ALA A 54 5.10 17.51 -9.68
CA ALA A 54 3.91 17.01 -10.35
C ALA A 54 2.71 16.90 -9.38
N PHE A 55 2.94 16.40 -8.17
CA PHE A 55 1.92 16.38 -7.11
C PHE A 55 1.47 17.80 -6.75
N HIS A 56 2.39 18.74 -6.54
CA HIS A 56 2.06 20.12 -6.19
C HIS A 56 1.28 20.86 -7.30
N GLN A 57 1.62 20.64 -8.56
CA GLN A 57 0.96 21.28 -9.72
C GLN A 57 -0.42 20.70 -10.04
N SER A 58 -0.67 19.45 -9.66
CA SER A 58 -1.95 18.80 -9.91
C SER A 58 -3.05 19.34 -9.01
N HIS A 59 -4.24 19.56 -9.55
CA HIS A 59 -5.38 20.09 -8.79
C HIS A 59 -6.24 18.98 -8.21
N ILE A 60 -6.24 17.82 -8.87
CA ILE A 60 -6.94 16.62 -8.45
C ILE A 60 -5.92 15.51 -8.22
N VAL A 61 -6.05 14.79 -7.11
CA VAL A 61 -5.23 13.63 -6.77
C VAL A 61 -6.12 12.42 -6.57
N TYR A 62 -5.78 11.30 -7.20
CA TYR A 62 -6.48 10.04 -6.97
C TYR A 62 -5.54 9.03 -6.32
N PHE A 63 -6.06 8.30 -5.35
CA PHE A 63 -5.40 7.20 -4.67
C PHE A 63 -6.05 5.88 -5.07
N GLU A 64 -5.43 4.75 -4.73
CA GLU A 64 -6.01 3.41 -4.90
C GLU A 64 -7.37 3.35 -4.19
N LEU A 65 -7.34 3.49 -2.86
CA LEU A 65 -8.51 3.53 -2.01
C LEU A 65 -8.60 4.87 -1.26
N ASP A 66 -9.83 5.21 -0.89
CA ASP A 66 -10.08 6.37 -0.02
C ASP A 66 -9.85 5.97 1.44
N PHE A 67 -8.60 6.05 1.89
CA PHE A 67 -8.26 5.77 3.28
C PHE A 67 -8.68 6.89 4.25
N THR A 68 -9.25 8.00 3.77
CA THR A 68 -9.80 9.07 4.64
C THR A 68 -11.29 8.87 4.90
N ASP A 69 -11.99 8.10 4.05
CA ASP A 69 -13.35 7.64 4.28
C ASP A 69 -13.45 6.47 5.30
N PRO A 70 -14.10 6.65 6.46
CA PRO A 70 -14.29 5.58 7.44
C PRO A 70 -15.10 4.39 6.90
N TYR A 71 -15.97 4.59 5.89
CA TYR A 71 -16.71 3.48 5.27
C TYR A 71 -15.76 2.54 4.52
N THR A 72 -14.82 3.08 3.75
CA THR A 72 -13.78 2.28 3.07
C THR A 72 -12.97 1.45 4.06
N ILE A 73 -12.55 2.05 5.18
CA ILE A 73 -11.80 1.34 6.24
C ILE A 73 -12.65 0.22 6.87
N SER A 74 -13.93 0.49 7.15
CA SER A 74 -14.85 -0.49 7.72
C SER A 74 -15.09 -1.66 6.76
N ALA A 75 -15.34 -1.37 5.48
CA ALA A 75 -15.58 -2.38 4.45
C ALA A 75 -14.33 -3.24 4.21
N LEU A 76 -13.12 -2.65 4.16
CA LEU A 76 -11.86 -3.41 4.13
C LEU A 76 -11.71 -4.32 5.35
N THR A 77 -12.05 -3.83 6.53
CA THR A 77 -11.96 -4.65 7.76
C THR A 77 -12.93 -5.82 7.68
N SER A 78 -14.16 -5.60 7.22
CA SER A 78 -15.18 -6.64 7.07
C SER A 78 -14.82 -7.68 6.00
N CYS A 79 -14.22 -7.25 4.89
CA CYS A 79 -13.89 -8.16 3.79
C CYS A 79 -12.80 -9.20 4.16
N GLN A 80 -11.98 -8.89 5.18
CA GLN A 80 -10.92 -9.78 5.66
C GLN A 80 -11.46 -10.98 6.45
N LEU A 81 -12.72 -10.93 6.87
CA LEU A 81 -13.31 -11.90 7.77
C LEU A 81 -13.76 -13.17 7.04
N LEU A 82 -13.70 -14.28 7.76
CA LEU A 82 -14.38 -15.52 7.42
C LEU A 82 -15.90 -15.31 7.40
N PRO A 83 -16.66 -16.16 6.69
CA PRO A 83 -18.11 -16.18 6.78
C PRO A 83 -18.62 -16.21 8.22
N GLN A 84 -19.86 -15.76 8.43
CA GLN A 84 -20.46 -15.77 9.76
C GLN A 84 -20.53 -17.20 10.31
N GLY A 85 -20.13 -17.37 11.56
CA GLY A 85 -20.12 -18.68 12.25
C GLY A 85 -18.83 -19.47 12.08
N GLU A 86 -17.96 -19.11 11.14
CA GLU A 86 -16.67 -19.78 10.94
C GLU A 86 -15.54 -19.13 11.76
N ASN A 87 -14.58 -19.96 12.15
CA ASN A 87 -13.36 -19.58 12.84
C ASN A 87 -12.13 -20.17 12.13
N LEU A 88 -10.99 -19.51 12.29
CA LEU A 88 -9.73 -19.94 11.69
C LEU A 88 -9.29 -21.35 12.14
N GLN A 89 -9.68 -21.78 13.35
CA GLN A 89 -9.43 -23.16 13.81
C GLN A 89 -10.16 -24.23 12.98
N ASP A 90 -11.24 -23.86 12.29
CA ASP A 90 -12.04 -24.77 11.45
C ASP A 90 -11.41 -24.92 10.05
N VAL A 91 -10.56 -23.96 9.65
CA VAL A 91 -9.98 -23.86 8.31
C VAL A 91 -8.49 -24.24 8.28
N LEU A 92 -7.76 -24.00 9.38
CA LEU A 92 -6.34 -24.32 9.47
C LEU A 92 -6.09 -25.70 10.10
N PRO A 93 -5.01 -26.40 9.68
CA PRO A 93 -4.50 -27.55 10.42
C PRO A 93 -4.21 -27.19 11.89
N ARG A 94 -4.55 -28.10 12.81
CA ARG A 94 -4.47 -27.88 14.26
C ARG A 94 -3.08 -27.43 14.73
N ASP A 95 -2.03 -28.01 14.15
CA ASP A 95 -0.64 -27.66 14.49
C ASP A 95 -0.29 -26.23 14.06
N ILE A 96 -0.75 -25.80 12.88
CA ILE A 96 -0.55 -24.44 12.37
C ILE A 96 -1.32 -23.43 13.24
N TYR A 97 -2.57 -23.73 13.58
CA TYR A 97 -3.36 -22.90 14.50
C TYR A 97 -2.66 -22.70 15.85
N CYS A 98 -2.19 -23.79 16.46
CA CYS A 98 -1.47 -23.74 17.74
C CYS A 98 -0.16 -22.93 17.63
N ARG A 99 0.60 -23.08 16.53
CA ARG A 99 1.82 -22.31 16.29
C ARG A 99 1.53 -20.82 16.14
N LEU A 100 0.50 -20.45 15.39
CA LEU A 100 0.04 -19.09 15.21
C LEU A 100 -0.36 -18.46 16.54
N LYS A 101 -1.20 -19.14 17.32
CA LYS A 101 -1.63 -18.66 18.65
C LYS A 101 -0.44 -18.36 19.55
N ARG A 102 0.51 -19.31 19.69
CA ARG A 102 1.73 -19.13 20.48
C ARG A 102 2.59 -17.97 19.99
N HIS A 103 2.69 -17.79 18.67
CA HIS A 103 3.43 -16.68 18.09
C HIS A 103 2.78 -15.32 18.41
N LEU A 104 1.46 -15.21 18.32
CA LEU A 104 0.73 -13.99 18.69
C LEU A 104 0.83 -13.68 20.19
N GLU A 105 0.83 -14.70 21.05
CA GLU A 105 1.11 -14.54 22.49
C GLU A 105 2.53 -13.99 22.73
N TYR A 106 3.53 -14.51 22.03
CA TYR A 106 4.90 -13.98 22.07
C TYR A 106 4.96 -12.52 21.60
N VAL A 107 4.36 -12.20 20.45
CA VAL A 107 4.33 -10.82 19.92
C VAL A 107 3.67 -9.87 20.91
N LYS A 108 2.55 -10.27 21.53
CA LYS A 108 1.87 -9.46 22.54
C LYS A 108 2.78 -9.16 23.74
N LEU A 109 3.54 -10.15 24.21
CA LEU A 109 4.51 -9.98 25.30
C LEU A 109 5.68 -9.08 24.90
N MET A 110 6.14 -9.16 23.66
CA MET A 110 7.27 -8.35 23.16
C MET A 110 6.89 -6.91 22.81
N MET A 111 5.63 -6.66 22.48
CA MET A 111 5.12 -5.36 22.02
C MET A 111 5.63 -4.17 22.84
N PRO A 112 5.59 -4.17 24.19
CA PRO A 112 6.09 -3.04 24.99
C PRO A 112 7.57 -2.72 24.75
N SER A 113 8.40 -3.74 24.51
CA SER A 113 9.85 -3.59 24.27
C SER A 113 10.19 -3.16 22.84
N TRP A 114 9.28 -3.38 21.89
CA TRP A 114 9.45 -2.97 20.49
C TRP A 114 8.95 -1.55 20.25
N MET A 115 8.04 -1.05 21.07
CA MET A 115 7.48 0.30 20.93
C MET A 115 8.49 1.40 21.29
N THR A 116 8.34 2.55 20.66
CA THR A 116 9.16 3.74 20.92
C THR A 116 8.50 4.65 21.96
N PRO A 117 9.28 5.46 22.70
CA PRO A 117 8.72 6.47 23.61
C PRO A 117 7.76 7.45 22.91
N ASP A 118 8.07 7.83 21.67
CA ASP A 118 7.23 8.73 20.87
C ASP A 118 5.84 8.15 20.58
N GLN A 119 5.73 6.83 20.37
CA GLN A 119 4.44 6.17 20.18
C GLN A 119 3.59 6.26 21.46
N GLN A 120 4.21 6.05 22.62
CA GLN A 120 3.53 6.18 23.92
C GLN A 120 3.10 7.63 24.17
N GLY A 121 3.95 8.61 23.84
CA GLY A 121 3.62 10.03 23.93
C GLY A 121 2.43 10.45 23.04
N LYS A 122 2.13 9.69 21.98
CA LYS A 122 0.95 9.85 21.11
C LYS A 122 -0.26 9.03 21.57
N GLY A 123 -0.21 8.40 22.75
CA GLY A 123 -1.31 7.60 23.29
C GLY A 123 -1.43 6.18 22.70
N LEU A 124 -0.41 5.69 21.98
CA LEU A 124 -0.37 4.30 21.54
C LEU A 124 0.20 3.45 22.68
N TYR A 125 -0.64 2.59 23.26
CA TYR A 125 -0.23 1.59 24.27
C TYR A 125 -0.10 0.20 23.64
N ALA A 126 0.73 -0.66 24.22
CA ALA A 126 1.04 -1.98 23.66
C ALA A 126 -0.19 -2.85 23.40
N ASP A 127 -1.11 -2.95 24.37
CA ASP A 127 -2.35 -3.71 24.20
C ASP A 127 -3.27 -3.09 23.14
N TYR A 128 -3.36 -1.77 23.11
CA TYR A 128 -4.14 -1.05 22.10
C TYR A 128 -3.58 -1.31 20.70
N LEU A 129 -2.27 -1.18 20.51
CA LEU A 129 -1.60 -1.39 19.24
C LEU A 129 -1.70 -2.86 18.79
N PHE A 130 -1.51 -3.80 19.70
CA PHE A 130 -1.70 -5.22 19.42
C PHE A 130 -3.13 -5.51 18.95
N ASN A 131 -4.14 -5.00 19.66
CA ASN A 131 -5.55 -5.19 19.29
C ASN A 131 -5.90 -4.49 17.97
N ALA A 132 -5.29 -3.35 17.67
CA ALA A 132 -5.49 -2.65 16.40
C ALA A 132 -4.94 -3.44 15.20
N ILE A 133 -3.85 -4.20 15.37
CA ILE A 133 -3.23 -4.98 14.28
C ILE A 133 -3.81 -6.40 14.22
N ALA A 134 -3.84 -7.09 15.35
CA ALA A 134 -4.12 -8.52 15.47
C ALA A 134 -5.39 -8.85 16.25
N GLY A 135 -6.20 -7.84 16.59
CA GLY A 135 -7.52 -8.07 17.17
C GLY A 135 -8.40 -8.93 16.26
N ASN A 136 -9.19 -9.82 16.87
CA ASN A 136 -10.10 -10.73 16.17
C ASN A 136 -9.42 -11.58 15.07
N TRP A 137 -8.12 -11.88 15.19
CA TRP A 137 -7.38 -12.67 14.21
C TRP A 137 -8.02 -14.05 13.94
N GLU A 138 -8.66 -14.66 14.96
CA GLU A 138 -9.38 -15.94 14.84
C GLU A 138 -10.56 -15.89 13.85
N ARG A 139 -11.04 -14.69 13.49
CA ARG A 139 -12.11 -14.49 12.51
C ARG A 139 -11.61 -14.08 11.13
N LYS A 140 -10.32 -13.83 10.95
CA LYS A 140 -9.75 -13.42 9.66
C LYS A 140 -9.52 -14.63 8.76
N ARG A 141 -9.63 -14.47 7.44
CA ARG A 141 -9.28 -15.53 6.48
C ARG A 141 -7.76 -15.80 6.51
N PRO A 142 -7.31 -17.02 6.18
CA PRO A 142 -5.89 -17.41 6.25
C PRO A 142 -4.91 -16.42 5.58
N VAL A 143 -5.23 -15.92 4.38
CA VAL A 143 -4.39 -14.95 3.66
C VAL A 143 -4.13 -13.68 4.46
N TRP A 144 -5.17 -13.14 5.10
CA TRP A 144 -5.05 -11.90 5.87
C TRP A 144 -4.27 -12.11 7.17
N VAL A 145 -4.38 -13.30 7.76
CA VAL A 145 -3.58 -13.69 8.93
C VAL A 145 -2.12 -13.81 8.56
N MET A 146 -1.79 -14.41 7.41
CA MET A 146 -0.42 -14.49 6.91
C MET A 146 0.18 -13.09 6.69
N LEU A 147 -0.52 -12.21 5.98
CA LEU A 147 -0.07 -10.83 5.75
C LEU A 147 0.10 -10.06 7.06
N MET A 148 -0.84 -10.24 8.00
CA MET A 148 -0.77 -9.66 9.34
C MET A 148 0.48 -10.13 10.08
N VAL A 149 0.73 -11.45 10.16
CA VAL A 149 1.91 -12.01 10.83
C VAL A 149 3.22 -11.51 10.21
N ASN A 150 3.28 -11.37 8.89
CA ASN A 150 4.45 -10.79 8.21
C ASN A 150 4.72 -9.32 8.59
N SER A 151 3.73 -8.63 9.17
CA SER A 151 3.84 -7.24 9.64
C SER A 151 3.99 -7.10 11.17
N LEU A 152 4.24 -8.21 11.87
CA LEU A 152 4.42 -8.27 13.33
C LEU A 152 5.90 -8.45 13.72
N THR A 153 6.78 -7.65 13.11
CA THR A 153 8.21 -7.59 13.47
C THR A 153 8.53 -6.36 14.31
N GLU A 154 9.64 -6.37 15.05
CA GLU A 154 10.11 -5.19 15.79
C GLU A 154 10.24 -3.95 14.90
N VAL A 155 10.76 -4.12 13.68
CA VAL A 155 10.97 -3.04 12.71
C VAL A 155 9.64 -2.43 12.24
N ASP A 156 8.61 -3.26 12.05
CA ASP A 156 7.29 -2.80 11.65
C ASP A 156 6.58 -2.11 12.82
N ILE A 157 6.64 -2.69 14.01
CA ILE A 157 6.04 -2.13 15.23
C ILE A 157 6.62 -0.76 15.55
N LYS A 158 7.94 -0.57 15.46
CA LYS A 158 8.59 0.75 15.66
C LYS A 158 8.08 1.83 14.71
N SER A 159 7.58 1.46 13.54
CA SER A 159 7.08 2.39 12.54
C SER A 159 5.57 2.66 12.62
N ARG A 160 4.83 1.93 13.47
CA ARG A 160 3.39 2.15 13.62
C ARG A 160 3.09 3.55 14.14
N GLY A 161 2.01 4.16 13.64
CA GLY A 161 1.68 5.57 13.91
C GLY A 161 2.40 6.57 13.00
N VAL A 162 3.26 6.11 12.09
CA VAL A 162 3.74 6.89 10.95
C VAL A 162 2.90 6.50 9.72
N PRO A 163 2.31 7.46 8.98
CA PRO A 163 1.53 7.13 7.78
C PRO A 163 2.41 6.49 6.70
N VAL A 164 1.85 5.55 5.96
CA VAL A 164 2.48 5.07 4.71
C VAL A 164 2.44 6.18 3.66
N LEU A 165 3.27 6.08 2.61
CA LEU A 165 3.38 7.12 1.58
C LEU A 165 2.02 7.53 0.97
N ASP A 166 1.16 6.56 0.67
CA ASP A 166 -0.18 6.81 0.11
C ASP A 166 -1.05 7.68 1.03
N LEU A 167 -1.15 7.30 2.30
CA LEU A 167 -1.92 8.03 3.30
C LEU A 167 -1.31 9.41 3.58
N TYR A 168 0.01 9.52 3.62
CA TYR A 168 0.70 10.79 3.77
C TYR A 168 0.37 11.75 2.61
N LEU A 169 0.43 11.27 1.37
CA LEU A 169 0.06 12.06 0.19
C LEU A 169 -1.42 12.45 0.19
N ALA A 170 -2.31 11.58 0.68
CA ALA A 170 -3.73 11.89 0.83
C ALA A 170 -3.97 13.01 1.84
N GLN A 171 -3.35 12.91 3.02
CA GLN A 171 -3.38 13.96 4.04
C GLN A 171 -2.79 15.28 3.53
N GLU A 172 -1.70 15.22 2.76
CA GLU A 172 -1.08 16.39 2.17
C GLU A 172 -1.95 17.02 1.09
N ALA A 173 -2.66 16.21 0.30
CA ALA A 173 -3.63 16.70 -0.68
C ALA A 173 -4.80 17.43 0.00
N GLU A 174 -5.33 16.89 1.10
CA GLU A 174 -6.34 17.57 1.93
C GLU A 174 -5.81 18.87 2.53
N ARG A 175 -4.59 18.87 3.08
CA ARG A 175 -3.93 20.05 3.64
C ARG A 175 -3.78 21.17 2.59
N LEU A 176 -3.47 20.79 1.36
CA LEU A 176 -3.35 21.69 0.21
C LEU A 176 -4.70 22.01 -0.47
N ARG A 177 -5.82 21.51 0.07
CA ARG A 177 -7.18 21.68 -0.47
C ARG A 177 -7.33 21.24 -1.93
N LYS A 178 -6.60 20.19 -2.32
CA LYS A 178 -6.76 19.53 -3.62
C LYS A 178 -8.05 18.71 -3.61
N GLN A 179 -8.63 18.49 -4.78
CA GLN A 179 -9.71 17.51 -4.89
C GLN A 179 -9.10 16.11 -4.82
N THR A 180 -9.69 15.24 -4.00
CA THR A 180 -9.23 13.86 -3.83
C THR A 180 -10.28 12.86 -4.31
N GLY A 181 -9.84 11.65 -4.66
CA GLY A 181 -10.73 10.54 -4.98
C GLY A 181 -9.99 9.20 -4.93
N ALA A 182 -10.77 8.12 -5.05
CA ALA A 182 -10.25 6.76 -5.15
C ALA A 182 -10.50 6.19 -6.54
N VAL A 183 -9.63 5.29 -6.99
CA VAL A 183 -9.79 4.60 -8.27
C VAL A 183 -10.31 3.17 -8.14
N GLU A 184 -10.04 2.55 -7.01
CA GLU A 184 -10.49 1.21 -6.66
C GLU A 184 -11.67 1.26 -5.69
N LYS A 185 -12.38 0.14 -5.64
CA LYS A 185 -13.29 -0.17 -4.56
C LYS A 185 -12.66 -1.23 -3.66
N VAL A 186 -13.20 -1.37 -2.46
CA VAL A 186 -12.80 -2.40 -1.51
C VAL A 186 -12.84 -3.80 -2.13
N GLU A 187 -13.83 -4.07 -2.99
CA GLU A 187 -13.95 -5.37 -3.65
C GLU A 187 -12.77 -5.70 -4.56
N ASP A 188 -12.16 -4.69 -5.19
CA ASP A 188 -11.03 -4.87 -6.10
C ASP A 188 -9.81 -5.42 -5.33
N GLN A 189 -9.57 -4.95 -4.10
CA GLN A 189 -8.51 -5.47 -3.22
C GLN A 189 -8.87 -6.82 -2.56
N CYS A 190 -10.12 -6.99 -2.14
CA CYS A 190 -10.50 -8.12 -1.30
C CYS A 190 -10.80 -9.40 -2.09
N HIS A 191 -11.51 -9.32 -3.22
CA HIS A 191 -11.90 -10.51 -3.98
C HIS A 191 -10.72 -11.38 -4.40
N PRO A 192 -9.61 -10.80 -4.90
CA PRO A 192 -8.49 -11.63 -5.32
C PRO A 192 -7.82 -12.38 -4.18
N LEU A 193 -7.67 -11.72 -3.02
CA LEU A 193 -7.07 -12.33 -1.84
C LEU A 193 -8.03 -13.38 -1.24
N ASN A 194 -9.32 -13.07 -1.18
CA ASN A 194 -10.33 -13.97 -0.63
C ASN A 194 -10.59 -15.21 -1.51
N GLY A 195 -10.22 -15.16 -2.79
CA GLY A 195 -10.27 -16.29 -3.72
C GLY A 195 -9.12 -17.28 -3.57
N LEU A 196 -8.09 -16.96 -2.78
CA LEU A 196 -6.96 -17.87 -2.53
C LEU A 196 -7.36 -19.02 -1.62
N ASN A 197 -6.97 -20.23 -2.01
CA ASN A 197 -7.00 -21.40 -1.14
C ASN A 197 -5.65 -21.60 -0.43
N VAL A 198 -5.64 -22.45 0.60
CA VAL A 198 -4.44 -22.72 1.42
C VAL A 198 -3.31 -23.33 0.58
N SER A 199 -3.60 -24.17 -0.41
CA SER A 199 -2.58 -24.79 -1.26
C SER A 199 -1.89 -23.80 -2.21
N GLN A 200 -2.58 -22.76 -2.67
CA GLN A 200 -2.00 -21.64 -3.44
C GLN A 200 -1.12 -20.73 -2.57
N MET A 201 -1.35 -20.71 -1.25
CA MET A 201 -0.49 -19.95 -0.33
C MET A 201 0.85 -20.64 -0.08
N GLU A 202 0.90 -21.98 -0.18
CA GLU A 202 2.13 -22.77 0.02
C GLU A 202 3.08 -22.76 -1.19
N SER A 203 2.59 -22.48 -2.40
CA SER A 203 3.32 -22.64 -3.67
C SER A 203 4.16 -21.43 -4.11
N GLY A 204 4.26 -20.36 -3.32
CA GLY A 204 4.99 -19.15 -3.71
C GLY A 204 4.31 -18.32 -4.81
N GLU A 205 3.07 -18.64 -5.16
CA GLU A 205 2.25 -17.93 -6.18
C GLU A 205 1.80 -16.54 -5.72
N MET A 206 1.93 -16.24 -4.42
CA MET A 206 1.53 -14.98 -3.79
C MET A 206 2.16 -13.74 -4.46
N SER A 207 3.49 -13.70 -4.63
CA SER A 207 4.15 -12.53 -5.25
C SER A 207 3.76 -12.32 -6.72
N ARG A 208 3.48 -13.40 -7.47
CA ARG A 208 3.05 -13.30 -8.87
C ARG A 208 1.60 -12.83 -8.96
N MET A 209 0.74 -13.26 -8.05
CA MET A 209 -0.66 -12.90 -8.06
C MET A 209 -0.89 -11.46 -7.60
N PHE A 210 -0.20 -10.99 -6.55
CA PHE A 210 -0.21 -9.57 -6.16
C PHE A 210 0.20 -8.65 -7.32
N GLY A 211 1.17 -9.06 -8.16
CA GLY A 211 1.55 -8.30 -9.34
C GLY A 211 0.54 -8.34 -10.50
N MET A 212 -0.27 -9.40 -10.63
CA MET A 212 -1.27 -9.51 -11.70
C MET A 212 -2.56 -8.74 -11.43
N LEU A 213 -2.94 -8.58 -10.16
CA LEU A 213 -4.15 -7.87 -9.75
C LEU A 213 -4.01 -6.37 -9.94
N LYS A 214 -2.88 -5.84 -9.44
CA LYS A 214 -2.48 -4.43 -9.57
C LYS A 214 -2.38 -3.96 -11.03
N ASN A 215 -1.93 -4.85 -11.95
CA ASN A 215 -1.86 -4.54 -13.39
C ASN A 215 -3.24 -4.50 -14.09
N LYS A 216 -4.20 -5.35 -13.68
CA LYS A 216 -5.57 -5.32 -14.22
C LYS A 216 -6.36 -4.11 -13.71
N GLU A 217 -6.10 -3.68 -12.48
CA GLU A 217 -6.73 -2.52 -11.84
C GLU A 217 -6.30 -1.21 -12.50
N ALA A 218 -5.01 -1.03 -12.80
CA ALA A 218 -4.50 0.13 -13.55
C ALA A 218 -5.17 0.30 -14.93
N THR A 219 -5.57 -0.80 -15.58
CA THR A 219 -6.25 -0.77 -16.90
C THR A 219 -7.74 -0.46 -16.78
N ALA A 220 -8.44 -1.05 -15.80
CA ALA A 220 -9.87 -0.83 -15.56
C ALA A 220 -10.17 0.61 -15.06
N MET A 221 -9.22 1.18 -14.33
CA MET A 221 -9.22 2.54 -13.79
C MET A 221 -9.44 3.65 -14.83
N LEU A 222 -8.93 3.47 -16.05
CA LEU A 222 -8.96 4.51 -17.09
C LEU A 222 -10.25 4.49 -17.88
N SER A 223 -10.83 3.29 -18.06
CA SER A 223 -12.14 3.13 -18.68
C SER A 223 -13.25 3.81 -17.86
N ARG A 224 -13.17 3.78 -16.52
CA ARG A 224 -14.15 4.46 -15.64
C ARG A 224 -14.00 5.99 -15.67
N LYS A 225 -12.78 6.53 -15.79
CA LYS A 225 -12.53 7.98 -15.89
C LYS A 225 -12.81 8.57 -17.27
N ALA A 226 -12.47 7.87 -18.35
CA ALA A 226 -12.82 8.29 -19.71
C ALA A 226 -14.35 8.46 -19.88
N SER A 227 -15.15 7.68 -19.15
CA SER A 227 -16.61 7.81 -19.12
C SER A 227 -17.13 9.03 -18.35
N MET A 228 -16.34 9.65 -17.45
CA MET A 228 -16.78 10.77 -16.61
C MET A 228 -16.46 12.15 -17.20
N GLU A 229 -15.58 12.26 -18.20
CA GLU A 229 -14.95 13.53 -18.56
C GLU A 229 -15.05 13.88 -20.05
N LYS A 230 -16.27 13.87 -20.61
CA LYS A 230 -16.48 14.19 -22.03
C LYS A 230 -16.66 15.67 -22.39
N GLU A 231 -16.56 16.63 -21.46
CA GLU A 231 -17.01 18.01 -21.80
C GLU A 231 -16.39 19.22 -21.05
N ARG A 232 -15.16 19.15 -20.52
CA ARG A 232 -14.48 20.37 -20.01
C ARG A 232 -12.96 20.25 -20.10
N ILE A 233 -12.25 21.39 -20.23
CA ILE A 233 -10.79 21.44 -20.08
C ILE A 233 -10.45 20.84 -18.72
N ALA A 234 -9.99 19.60 -18.72
CA ALA A 234 -9.84 18.81 -17.53
C ALA A 234 -8.61 19.28 -16.74
N PRO A 235 -8.68 19.45 -15.41
CA PRO A 235 -7.56 19.92 -14.60
C PRO A 235 -6.37 18.94 -14.63
N SER A 236 -5.19 19.37 -14.19
CA SER A 236 -4.05 18.46 -14.04
C SER A 236 -4.32 17.42 -12.96
N ILE A 237 -4.14 16.14 -13.29
CA ILE A 237 -4.45 15.00 -12.42
C ILE A 237 -3.16 14.31 -11.98
N PHE A 238 -3.04 13.99 -10.70
CA PHE A 238 -2.00 13.10 -10.15
C PHE A 238 -2.64 11.80 -9.66
N ILE A 239 -2.04 10.66 -9.97
CA ILE A 239 -2.56 9.35 -9.60
C ILE A 239 -1.49 8.61 -8.81
N CYS A 240 -1.84 8.13 -7.63
CA CYS A 240 -1.03 7.26 -6.79
C CYS A 240 -1.54 5.83 -6.91
N CYS A 241 -0.67 4.90 -7.34
CA CYS A 241 -0.93 3.46 -7.39
C CYS A 241 0.35 2.69 -7.09
N GLU A 242 0.25 1.52 -6.48
CA GLU A 242 1.36 0.69 -6.08
C GLU A 242 2.12 0.17 -7.31
N ALA A 243 3.43 0.42 -7.34
CA ALA A 243 4.25 0.07 -8.49
C ALA A 243 4.53 -1.45 -8.53
N VAL A 244 3.92 -2.19 -9.47
CA VAL A 244 4.39 -3.53 -9.85
C VAL A 244 4.52 -3.67 -11.37
N GLY A 245 5.77 -3.55 -11.85
CA GLY A 245 6.12 -3.77 -13.26
C GLY A 245 5.87 -2.56 -14.17
N LYS A 246 6.63 -2.48 -15.27
CA LYS A 246 6.54 -1.39 -16.24
C LYS A 246 5.17 -1.43 -16.95
N LEU A 247 4.27 -0.50 -16.65
CA LEU A 247 3.19 -0.13 -17.57
C LEU A 247 3.85 0.30 -18.88
N ASN A 248 3.48 -0.32 -20.00
CA ASN A 248 4.11 -0.02 -21.29
C ASN A 248 3.47 1.23 -21.94
N GLU A 249 4.14 1.81 -22.95
CA GLU A 249 3.69 3.06 -23.57
C GLU A 249 2.35 2.90 -24.33
N ASP A 250 2.01 1.69 -24.77
CA ASP A 250 0.77 1.41 -25.47
C ASP A 250 -0.41 1.25 -24.49
N ASP A 251 -0.15 0.68 -23.31
CA ASP A 251 -1.07 0.73 -22.17
C ASP A 251 -1.36 2.19 -21.87
N LEU A 252 -0.32 3.05 -21.78
CA LEU A 252 -0.39 4.51 -21.52
C LEU A 252 -1.10 5.34 -22.62
N LYS A 253 -1.05 4.91 -23.88
CA LYS A 253 -1.71 5.59 -25.01
C LYS A 253 -3.19 5.25 -25.12
N SER A 254 -3.57 4.01 -24.79
CA SER A 254 -4.99 3.60 -24.70
C SER A 254 -5.75 4.32 -23.57
N MET A 255 -5.04 5.05 -22.70
CA MET A 255 -5.55 5.77 -21.54
C MET A 255 -6.06 7.20 -21.83
N VAL A 256 -5.78 7.75 -23.02
CA VAL A 256 -5.94 9.19 -23.35
C VAL A 256 -6.89 9.45 -24.53
N LEU A 257 -7.35 8.40 -25.21
CA LEU A 257 -8.34 8.47 -26.29
C LEU A 257 -9.66 7.84 -25.83
#